data_AF-W5SL61-F1
#
_entry.id   AF-W5SL61-F1
#
_cell.length_a   1.000
_cell.length_b   1.000
_cell.length_c   1.000
_cell.angle_alpha   90.00
_cell.angle_beta   90.00
_cell.angle_gamma   90.00
#
_symmetry.space_group_name_H-M   'P 1'
#
loop_
_entity.id
_entity.type
_entity.pdbx_description
1 polymer ?
#
loop_
_entity_poly.entity_id
_entity_poly.type
_entity_poly.pdbx_seq_one_letter_code
_entity_poly.pdbx_strand_id
1 'polypeptide(L)'
;MGVFMKRMNVLICVVNFLVILGCVGPTGMQGLRGPDGRDGEKGQDHHGDVELLMSTFLVLKSSYNYNLGDVKKIKDSIEKSSIFSHVAFEDKFQSDKNKDYICIAVKSNELVFEDVLHILRLLVGGRSSTSQDHNVAKNFLNSLLDSASYIDEVINLNLFTPDFDLDRLRSFDRSAVFELNFLLMGMLGLRESIVNDIKILLKNPNLATLGSSSPSNLKVELAPIIDVGGNIYEKIYGDNDSLKSLRDLIIKKINTNV
;
A
#
# COMPACT_ATOMS: atom_id res chain seq x y z
N MET A 1 4.93 30.60 14.34
CA MET A 1 5.35 29.22 14.72
C MET A 1 4.98 28.15 13.70
N GLY A 2 3.83 28.20 13.02
CA GLY A 2 3.39 27.12 12.11
C GLY A 2 4.22 26.86 10.83
N VAL A 3 4.89 27.87 10.27
CA VAL A 3 5.70 27.71 9.04
C VAL A 3 7.03 27.02 9.32
N PHE A 4 7.62 27.27 10.49
CA PHE A 4 8.88 26.65 10.92
C PHE A 4 8.70 25.15 11.19
N MET A 5 7.59 24.77 11.83
CA MET A 5 7.24 23.37 12.12
C MET A 5 7.01 22.56 10.83
N LYS A 6 6.35 23.16 9.81
CA LYS A 6 6.18 22.53 8.49
C LYS A 6 7.52 22.30 7.78
N ARG A 7 8.43 23.29 7.82
CA ARG A 7 9.78 23.16 7.21
C ARG A 7 10.64 22.13 7.92
N MET A 8 10.50 22.00 9.24
CA MET A 8 11.22 21.02 10.04
C MET A 8 10.74 19.60 9.78
N ASN A 9 9.43 19.38 9.62
CA ASN A 9 8.87 18.09 9.22
C ASN A 9 9.29 17.69 7.79
N VAL A 10 9.34 18.66 6.85
CA VAL A 10 9.86 18.41 5.49
C VAL A 10 11.32 17.97 5.53
N LEU A 11 12.15 18.61 6.37
CA LEU A 11 13.55 18.23 6.53
C LEU A 11 13.68 16.81 7.13
N ILE A 12 12.87 16.47 8.12
CA ILE A 12 12.84 15.13 8.74
C ILE A 12 12.39 14.07 7.72
N CYS A 13 11.41 14.37 6.87
CA CYS A 13 10.99 13.46 5.80
C CYS A 13 12.09 13.25 4.75
N VAL A 14 12.79 14.31 4.33
CA VAL A 14 13.90 14.21 3.37
C VAL A 14 15.11 13.47 3.95
N VAL A 15 15.42 13.68 5.24
CA VAL A 15 16.54 12.99 5.91
C VAL A 15 16.20 11.52 6.15
N ASN A 16 14.96 11.19 6.56
CA ASN A 16 14.54 9.78 6.67
C ASN A 16 14.47 9.09 5.31
N PHE A 17 14.12 9.81 4.24
CA PHE A 17 14.15 9.30 2.86
C PHE A 17 15.58 8.92 2.43
N LEU A 18 16.59 9.73 2.77
CA LEU A 18 18.00 9.42 2.51
C LEU A 18 18.52 8.22 3.33
N VAL A 19 17.98 7.99 4.52
CA VAL A 19 18.35 6.83 5.37
C VAL A 19 17.68 5.53 4.89
N ILE A 20 16.43 5.59 4.41
CA ILE A 20 15.71 4.43 3.86
C ILE A 20 16.29 4.04 2.48
N LEU A 21 16.78 5.00 1.71
CA LEU A 21 17.45 4.79 0.42
C LEU A 21 18.94 4.40 0.55
N GLY A 22 19.39 3.96 1.72
CA GLY A 22 20.71 3.36 1.91
C GLY A 22 20.94 2.11 1.06
N CYS A 23 21.32 2.33 -0.20
CA CYS A 23 22.18 1.57 -1.11
C CYS A 23 22.41 0.07 -0.78
N VAL A 24 21.78 -0.84 -1.53
CA VAL A 24 22.42 -1.68 -2.58
C VAL A 24 21.31 -2.22 -3.51
N GLY A 25 21.01 -1.49 -4.58
CA GLY A 25 20.36 -2.04 -5.77
C GLY A 25 21.40 -2.06 -6.91
N PRO A 26 21.28 -2.94 -7.92
CA PRO A 26 22.21 -2.95 -9.04
C PRO A 26 22.26 -1.56 -9.67
N THR A 27 23.47 -1.05 -9.88
CA THR A 27 23.72 0.24 -10.55
C THR A 27 23.11 0.20 -11.95
N GLY A 28 21.88 0.69 -12.10
CA GLY A 28 21.32 0.97 -13.41
C GLY A 28 22.20 2.01 -14.12
N MET A 29 22.20 2.00 -15.46
CA MET A 29 22.90 3.02 -16.23
C MET A 29 22.46 4.40 -15.75
N GLN A 30 23.41 5.18 -15.24
CA GLN A 30 23.21 6.55 -14.84
C GLN A 30 22.66 7.30 -16.05
N GLY A 31 21.40 7.73 -15.99
CA GLY A 31 20.85 8.61 -17.01
C GLY A 31 21.78 9.82 -17.16
N LEU A 32 22.05 10.21 -18.40
CA LEU A 32 22.87 11.37 -18.69
C LEU A 32 22.33 12.57 -17.88
N ARG A 33 23.20 13.19 -17.09
CA ARG A 33 22.89 14.45 -16.42
C ARG A 33 22.40 15.41 -17.50
N GLY A 34 21.14 15.85 -17.39
CA GLY A 34 20.61 16.91 -18.23
C GLY A 34 21.55 18.12 -18.14
N PRO A 35 21.65 18.94 -19.20
CA PRO A 35 22.50 20.12 -19.16
C PRO A 35 22.18 20.94 -17.90
N ASP A 36 23.22 21.35 -17.17
CA ASP A 36 23.05 22.28 -16.06
C ASP A 36 22.33 23.51 -16.63
N GLY A 37 21.17 23.86 -16.06
CA GLY A 37 20.45 25.08 -16.43
C GLY A 37 21.42 26.26 -16.29
N ARG A 38 21.47 27.13 -17.29
CA ARG A 38 22.35 28.31 -17.23
C ARG A 38 22.06 29.11 -15.96
N ASP A 39 23.10 29.37 -15.18
CA ASP A 39 23.02 30.22 -13.99
C ASP A 39 22.33 31.55 -14.34
N GLY A 40 21.19 31.81 -13.69
CA GLY A 40 20.45 33.06 -13.81
C GLY A 40 19.24 33.06 -14.76
N GLU A 41 19.02 32.01 -15.56
CA GLU A 41 17.73 31.84 -16.23
C GLU A 41 16.73 31.16 -15.28
N LYS A 42 15.52 31.73 -15.15
CA LYS A 42 14.40 30.97 -14.57
C LYS A 42 14.26 29.72 -15.44
N GLY A 43 14.55 28.54 -14.88
CA GLY A 43 14.29 27.28 -15.57
C GLY A 43 12.89 27.34 -16.18
N GLN A 44 12.80 27.28 -17.50
CA GLN A 44 11.56 27.62 -18.21
C GLN A 44 10.45 26.59 -17.98
N ASP A 45 10.73 25.47 -17.34
CA ASP A 45 9.97 24.29 -17.63
C ASP A 45 9.34 23.73 -16.37
N HIS A 46 8.01 23.70 -16.36
CA HIS A 46 7.15 22.97 -15.41
C HIS A 46 7.38 21.45 -15.46
N HIS A 47 8.39 21.03 -16.22
CA HIS A 47 8.83 19.69 -16.48
C HIS A 47 9.28 18.98 -15.21
N GLY A 48 10.18 19.56 -14.41
CA GLY A 48 10.79 18.83 -13.28
C GLY A 48 9.79 18.30 -12.25
N ASP A 49 8.71 19.05 -11.98
CA ASP A 49 7.64 18.62 -11.08
C ASP A 49 6.78 17.50 -11.71
N VAL A 50 6.56 17.53 -13.03
CA VAL A 50 5.88 16.49 -13.79
C VAL A 50 6.74 15.22 -13.90
N GLU A 51 8.03 15.33 -14.21
CA GLU A 51 8.93 14.17 -14.24
C GLU A 51 9.08 13.53 -12.86
N LEU A 52 9.11 14.32 -11.79
CA LEU A 52 9.07 13.79 -10.42
C LEU A 52 7.77 13.04 -10.15
N LEU A 53 6.63 13.55 -10.64
CA LEU A 53 5.33 12.89 -10.50
C LEU A 53 5.31 11.55 -11.23
N MET A 54 5.80 11.55 -12.46
CA MET A 54 5.94 10.34 -13.26
C MET A 54 6.85 9.31 -12.58
N SER A 55 8.01 9.76 -12.09
CA SER A 55 8.95 8.89 -11.38
C SER A 55 8.33 8.29 -10.12
N THR A 56 7.69 9.12 -9.29
CA THR A 56 7.04 8.68 -8.04
C THR A 56 5.92 7.68 -8.33
N PHE A 57 5.07 7.96 -9.33
CA PHE A 57 4.02 7.05 -9.77
C PHE A 57 4.60 5.72 -10.24
N LEU A 58 5.65 5.73 -11.06
CA LEU A 58 6.26 4.50 -11.57
C LEU A 58 6.86 3.66 -10.45
N VAL A 59 7.46 4.28 -9.43
CA VAL A 59 7.93 3.58 -8.23
C VAL A 59 6.77 3.00 -7.42
N LEU A 60 5.68 3.75 -7.23
CA LEU A 60 4.46 3.24 -6.57
C LEU A 60 3.86 2.05 -7.33
N LYS A 61 3.67 2.20 -8.64
CA LYS A 61 3.16 1.15 -9.53
C LYS A 61 4.07 -0.06 -9.55
N SER A 62 5.39 0.13 -9.54
CA SER A 62 6.38 -0.95 -9.42
C SER A 62 6.29 -1.64 -8.07
N SER A 63 6.20 -0.89 -6.96
CA SER A 63 6.01 -1.47 -5.63
C SER A 63 4.71 -2.27 -5.54
N TYR A 64 3.62 -1.79 -6.15
CA TYR A 64 2.34 -2.49 -6.23
C TYR A 64 2.45 -3.78 -7.08
N ASN A 65 3.07 -3.69 -8.26
CA ASN A 65 3.19 -4.76 -9.24
C ASN A 65 4.49 -5.58 -9.14
N TYR A 66 5.25 -5.48 -8.03
CA TYR A 66 6.68 -5.83 -8.03
C TYR A 66 6.95 -7.26 -8.51
N ASN A 67 5.99 -8.19 -8.38
CA ASN A 67 6.10 -9.52 -8.98
C ASN A 67 4.75 -10.12 -9.44
N LEU A 68 4.14 -9.64 -10.54
CA LEU A 68 3.01 -10.35 -11.19
C LEU A 68 3.35 -11.83 -11.52
N GLY A 69 4.62 -12.15 -11.75
CA GLY A 69 5.11 -13.52 -11.91
C GLY A 69 5.09 -14.36 -10.62
N ASP A 70 5.30 -13.74 -9.46
CA ASP A 70 5.19 -14.43 -8.15
C ASP A 70 3.75 -14.51 -7.66
N VAL A 71 2.88 -13.56 -8.08
CA VAL A 71 1.41 -13.69 -7.91
C VAL A 71 0.97 -15.01 -8.54
N LYS A 72 1.49 -15.38 -9.71
CA LYS A 72 1.12 -16.66 -10.37
C LYS A 72 1.48 -17.89 -9.53
N LYS A 73 2.61 -17.89 -8.80
CA LYS A 73 2.98 -19.01 -7.91
C LYS A 73 2.06 -19.13 -6.70
N ILE A 74 1.69 -17.99 -6.10
CA ILE A 74 0.77 -17.95 -4.96
C ILE A 74 -0.68 -18.22 -5.40
N LYS A 75 -1.03 -17.86 -6.64
CA LYS A 75 -2.36 -18.08 -7.21
C LYS A 75 -2.72 -19.57 -7.23
N ASP A 76 -1.76 -20.45 -7.49
CA ASP A 76 -1.97 -21.91 -7.39
C ASP A 76 -2.32 -22.34 -5.95
N SER A 77 -1.71 -21.73 -4.93
CA SER A 77 -2.03 -21.99 -3.51
C SER A 77 -3.40 -21.42 -3.12
N ILE A 78 -3.78 -20.29 -3.69
CA ILE A 78 -5.11 -19.69 -3.51
C ILE A 78 -6.21 -20.53 -4.13
N GLU A 79 -6.02 -20.97 -5.38
CA GLU A 79 -7.00 -21.79 -6.09
C GLU A 79 -7.25 -23.12 -5.38
N LYS A 80 -6.22 -23.66 -4.72
CA LYS A 80 -6.32 -24.87 -3.88
C LYS A 80 -6.93 -24.60 -2.50
N SER A 81 -6.98 -23.35 -2.05
CA SER A 81 -7.45 -23.00 -0.71
C SER A 81 -8.95 -22.75 -0.70
N SER A 82 -9.71 -23.71 -0.17
CA SER A 82 -11.16 -23.59 0.03
C SER A 82 -11.56 -22.58 1.11
N ILE A 83 -10.60 -21.99 1.83
CA ILE A 83 -10.87 -21.12 2.97
C ILE A 83 -11.66 -19.86 2.57
N PHE A 84 -11.38 -19.29 1.39
CA PHE A 84 -12.06 -18.10 0.89
C PHE A 84 -13.52 -18.34 0.47
N SER A 85 -13.89 -19.62 0.30
CA SER A 85 -15.26 -20.05 0.02
C SER A 85 -16.02 -20.45 1.29
N HIS A 86 -15.45 -20.23 2.48
CA HIS A 86 -16.11 -20.53 3.74
C HIS A 86 -17.38 -19.67 3.92
N VAL A 87 -18.46 -20.27 4.44
CA VAL A 87 -19.78 -19.62 4.60
C VAL A 87 -19.73 -18.32 5.41
N ALA A 88 -18.78 -18.22 6.33
CA ALA A 88 -18.52 -17.01 7.13
C ALA A 88 -18.23 -15.74 6.30
N PHE A 89 -17.87 -15.91 5.03
CA PHE A 89 -17.44 -14.81 4.16
C PHE A 89 -18.49 -14.38 3.13
N GLU A 90 -19.65 -15.03 3.04
CA GLU A 90 -20.78 -14.62 2.17
C GLU A 90 -20.31 -14.29 0.73
N ASP A 91 -19.40 -15.11 0.20
CA ASP A 91 -18.77 -14.99 -1.12
C ASP A 91 -17.88 -13.75 -1.36
N LYS A 92 -17.77 -12.81 -0.41
CA LYS A 92 -17.04 -11.53 -0.55
C LYS A 92 -15.61 -11.71 -1.07
N PHE A 93 -14.90 -12.74 -0.63
CA PHE A 93 -13.49 -12.98 -0.98
C PHE A 93 -13.29 -14.02 -2.09
N GLN A 94 -14.35 -14.43 -2.79
CA GLN A 94 -14.24 -15.48 -3.82
C GLN A 94 -13.73 -14.98 -5.18
N SER A 95 -13.99 -13.71 -5.52
CA SER A 95 -13.56 -13.15 -6.81
C SER A 95 -12.04 -13.12 -6.96
N ASP A 96 -11.54 -13.40 -8.15
CA ASP A 96 -10.10 -13.35 -8.47
C ASP A 96 -9.48 -12.02 -8.08
N LYS A 97 -10.17 -10.90 -8.35
CA LYS A 97 -9.69 -9.56 -8.01
C LYS A 97 -9.43 -9.38 -6.50
N ASN A 98 -10.35 -9.83 -5.66
CA ASN A 98 -10.19 -9.72 -4.20
C ASN A 98 -9.09 -10.64 -3.68
N LYS A 99 -8.92 -11.83 -4.26
CA LYS A 99 -7.81 -12.74 -3.97
C LYS A 99 -6.46 -12.12 -4.36
N ASP A 100 -6.40 -11.50 -5.54
CA ASP A 100 -5.21 -10.80 -6.03
C ASP A 100 -4.83 -9.65 -5.08
N TYR A 101 -5.80 -8.87 -4.60
CA TYR A 101 -5.54 -7.81 -3.60
C TYR A 101 -4.94 -8.36 -2.30
N ILE A 102 -5.43 -9.49 -1.80
CA ILE A 102 -4.86 -10.12 -0.59
C ILE A 102 -3.41 -10.56 -0.85
N CYS A 103 -3.07 -11.09 -2.04
CA CYS A 103 -1.68 -11.37 -2.41
C CYS A 103 -0.81 -10.11 -2.41
N ILE A 104 -1.31 -9.05 -3.04
CA ILE A 104 -0.58 -7.79 -3.23
C ILE A 104 -0.32 -7.09 -1.89
N ALA A 105 -1.25 -7.21 -0.94
CA ALA A 105 -1.11 -6.69 0.42
C ALA A 105 0.12 -7.26 1.16
N VAL A 106 0.49 -8.51 0.87
CA VAL A 106 1.67 -9.17 1.44
C VAL A 106 2.86 -9.20 0.46
N LYS A 107 2.84 -8.36 -0.59
CA LYS A 107 3.84 -8.31 -1.66
C LYS A 107 4.11 -9.67 -2.33
N SER A 108 3.10 -10.51 -2.42
CA SER A 108 3.22 -11.85 -3.01
C SER A 108 4.36 -12.66 -2.37
N ASN A 109 4.56 -12.51 -1.06
CA ASN A 109 5.51 -13.32 -0.31
C ASN A 109 4.83 -14.61 0.15
N GLU A 110 5.26 -15.75 -0.39
CA GLU A 110 4.63 -17.06 -0.16
C GLU A 110 4.58 -17.45 1.33
N LEU A 111 5.67 -17.22 2.08
CA LEU A 111 5.72 -17.54 3.51
C LEU A 111 4.72 -16.68 4.31
N VAL A 112 4.69 -15.38 4.04
CA VAL A 112 3.74 -14.47 4.71
C VAL A 112 2.30 -14.80 4.31
N PHE A 113 2.07 -15.23 3.07
CA PHE A 113 0.76 -15.65 2.61
C PHE A 113 0.28 -16.95 3.27
N GLU A 114 1.17 -17.93 3.48
CA GLU A 114 0.85 -19.13 4.24
C GLU A 114 0.52 -18.81 5.70
N ASP A 115 1.18 -17.82 6.33
CA ASP A 115 0.80 -17.33 7.66
C ASP A 115 -0.63 -16.77 7.67
N VAL A 116 -1.02 -16.02 6.63
CA VAL A 116 -2.41 -15.55 6.45
C VAL A 116 -3.37 -16.74 6.37
N LEU A 117 -3.08 -17.74 5.52
CA LEU A 117 -3.94 -18.93 5.40
C LEU A 117 -4.03 -19.71 6.71
N HIS A 118 -2.93 -19.83 7.45
CA HIS A 118 -2.90 -20.50 8.74
C HIS A 118 -3.83 -19.81 9.76
N ILE A 119 -3.71 -18.48 9.89
CA ILE A 119 -4.58 -17.68 10.76
C ILE A 119 -6.05 -17.84 10.39
N LEU A 120 -6.39 -17.79 9.09
CA LEU A 120 -7.78 -17.98 8.65
C LEU A 120 -8.29 -19.38 9.00
N ARG A 121 -7.49 -20.43 8.83
CA ARG A 121 -7.87 -21.80 9.21
C ARG A 121 -8.15 -21.92 10.71
N LEU A 122 -7.40 -21.20 11.57
CA LEU A 122 -7.66 -21.16 13.01
C LEU A 122 -8.96 -20.43 13.34
N LEU A 123 -9.24 -19.31 12.66
CA LEU A 123 -10.41 -18.47 12.94
C LEU A 123 -11.72 -19.05 12.40
N VAL A 124 -11.73 -19.66 11.22
CA VAL A 124 -12.97 -20.15 10.57
C VAL A 124 -13.00 -21.65 10.33
N GLY A 125 -11.86 -22.34 10.32
CA GLY A 125 -11.79 -23.78 10.05
C GLY A 125 -11.98 -24.69 11.28
N GLY A 126 -11.91 -24.13 12.51
CA GLY A 126 -12.06 -24.88 13.75
C GLY A 126 -13.52 -25.27 14.04
N ARG A 127 -13.74 -26.51 14.54
CA ARG A 127 -15.07 -26.99 14.97
C ARG A 127 -15.70 -26.14 16.08
N SER A 128 -14.90 -25.36 16.80
CA SER A 128 -15.32 -24.46 17.88
C SER A 128 -15.28 -22.98 17.48
N SER A 129 -15.12 -22.67 16.18
CA SER A 129 -15.11 -21.28 15.72
C SER A 129 -16.45 -20.59 15.98
N THR A 130 -16.37 -19.40 16.56
CA THR A 130 -17.54 -18.59 16.90
C THR A 130 -17.81 -17.53 15.84
N SER A 131 -19.00 -16.93 15.86
CA SER A 131 -19.31 -15.77 15.00
C SER A 131 -18.35 -14.59 15.24
N GLN A 132 -17.82 -14.46 16.47
CA GLN A 132 -16.82 -13.46 16.79
C GLN A 132 -15.49 -13.74 16.08
N ASP A 133 -15.05 -15.00 16.02
CA ASP A 133 -13.82 -15.40 15.32
C ASP A 133 -13.96 -15.19 13.81
N HIS A 134 -15.16 -15.46 13.27
CA HIS A 134 -15.50 -15.20 11.88
C HIS A 134 -15.42 -13.69 11.55
N ASN A 135 -15.90 -12.83 12.45
CA ASN A 135 -15.78 -11.38 12.30
C ASN A 135 -14.32 -10.91 12.36
N VAL A 136 -13.50 -11.49 13.23
CA VAL A 136 -12.05 -11.20 13.28
C VAL A 136 -11.39 -11.56 11.94
N ALA A 137 -11.71 -12.74 11.37
CA ALA A 137 -11.20 -13.14 10.06
C ALA A 137 -11.66 -12.20 8.94
N LYS A 138 -12.94 -11.81 8.94
CA LYS A 138 -13.51 -10.88 7.95
C LYS A 138 -12.83 -9.51 8.02
N ASN A 139 -12.62 -8.97 9.22
CA ASN A 139 -11.94 -7.69 9.40
C ASN A 139 -10.48 -7.76 8.99
N PHE A 140 -9.78 -8.84 9.33
CA PHE A 140 -8.40 -9.05 8.91
C PHE A 140 -8.28 -9.08 7.37
N LEU A 141 -9.15 -9.84 6.69
CA LEU A 141 -9.18 -9.88 5.23
C LEU A 141 -9.57 -8.54 4.59
N ASN A 142 -10.50 -7.81 5.19
CA ASN A 142 -10.85 -6.45 4.73
C ASN A 142 -9.66 -5.50 4.82
N SER A 143 -8.91 -5.51 5.93
CA SER A 143 -7.72 -4.67 6.08
C SER A 143 -6.66 -4.98 5.02
N LEU A 144 -6.41 -6.26 4.74
CA LEU A 144 -5.48 -6.65 3.66
C LEU A 144 -5.99 -6.17 2.30
N LEU A 145 -7.25 -6.46 1.97
CA LEU A 145 -7.88 -6.09 0.71
C LEU A 145 -7.83 -4.58 0.49
N ASP A 146 -8.30 -3.80 1.45
CA ASP A 146 -8.40 -2.35 1.34
C ASP A 146 -7.01 -1.69 1.24
N SER A 147 -6.00 -2.25 1.93
CA SER A 147 -4.61 -1.75 1.83
C SER A 147 -4.05 -1.84 0.41
N ALA A 148 -4.48 -2.82 -0.38
CA ALA A 148 -4.10 -2.96 -1.77
C ALA A 148 -5.05 -2.18 -2.70
N SER A 149 -6.37 -2.27 -2.48
CA SER A 149 -7.36 -1.67 -3.38
C SER A 149 -7.27 -0.14 -3.45
N TYR A 150 -6.97 0.54 -2.33
CA TYR A 150 -6.79 1.99 -2.36
C TYR A 150 -5.62 2.45 -3.24
N ILE A 151 -4.58 1.62 -3.34
CA ILE A 151 -3.44 1.89 -4.23
C ILE A 151 -3.81 1.57 -5.67
N ASP A 152 -4.51 0.44 -5.89
CA ASP A 152 -5.02 0.04 -7.21
C ASP A 152 -5.91 1.14 -7.83
N GLU A 153 -6.81 1.71 -7.03
CA GLU A 153 -7.70 2.80 -7.45
C GLU A 153 -6.91 4.02 -7.94
N VAL A 154 -5.76 4.35 -7.32
CA VAL A 154 -4.89 5.46 -7.74
C VAL A 154 -4.08 5.11 -8.98
N ILE A 155 -3.47 3.92 -9.04
CA ILE A 155 -2.57 3.58 -10.17
C ILE A 155 -3.32 3.36 -11.49
N ASN A 156 -4.64 3.11 -11.41
CA ASN A 156 -5.52 2.94 -12.56
C ASN A 156 -6.32 4.20 -12.90
N LEU A 157 -5.97 5.37 -12.33
CA LEU A 157 -6.59 6.62 -12.74
C LEU A 157 -6.23 6.95 -14.19
N ASN A 158 -7.18 7.55 -14.91
CA ASN A 158 -7.04 7.92 -16.31
C ASN A 158 -5.90 8.91 -16.58
N LEU A 159 -5.47 9.66 -15.56
CA LEU A 159 -4.31 10.55 -15.66
C LEU A 159 -3.00 9.79 -15.91
N PHE A 160 -2.94 8.53 -15.48
CA PHE A 160 -1.73 7.71 -15.49
C PHE A 160 -1.83 6.48 -16.40
N THR A 161 -2.98 6.24 -17.03
CA THR A 161 -3.25 5.02 -17.81
C THR A 161 -3.99 5.31 -19.13
N PRO A 162 -3.68 4.57 -20.22
CA PRO A 162 -2.64 3.53 -20.34
C PRO A 162 -1.21 4.11 -20.31
N ASP A 163 -1.05 5.34 -20.76
CA ASP A 163 0.14 6.17 -20.62
C ASP A 163 -0.24 7.45 -19.86
N PHE A 164 0.76 8.22 -19.42
CA PHE A 164 0.51 9.51 -18.77
C PHE A 164 -0.18 10.49 -19.72
N ASP A 165 -1.29 11.07 -19.27
CA ASP A 165 -1.96 12.17 -19.97
C ASP A 165 -1.19 13.47 -19.71
N LEU A 166 -0.09 13.64 -20.45
CA LEU A 166 0.80 14.80 -20.32
C LEU A 166 0.11 16.11 -20.68
N ASP A 167 -0.83 16.10 -21.62
CA ASP A 167 -1.55 17.29 -22.03
C ASP A 167 -2.48 17.77 -20.90
N ARG A 168 -3.17 16.85 -20.25
CA ARG A 168 -3.95 17.18 -19.05
C ARG A 168 -3.05 17.61 -17.89
N LEU A 169 -1.93 16.93 -17.62
CA LEU A 169 -1.00 17.33 -16.57
C LEU A 169 -0.42 18.73 -16.79
N ARG A 170 -0.15 19.12 -18.03
CA ARG A 170 0.33 20.47 -18.38
C ARG A 170 -0.71 21.56 -18.13
N SER A 171 -1.99 21.22 -18.08
CA SER A 171 -3.06 22.16 -17.74
C SER A 171 -3.19 22.42 -16.23
N PHE A 172 -2.55 21.60 -15.39
CA PHE A 172 -2.64 21.73 -13.94
C PHE A 172 -1.77 22.89 -13.46
N ASP A 173 -2.26 23.63 -12.48
CA ASP A 173 -1.44 24.60 -11.76
C ASP A 173 -0.23 23.90 -11.13
N ARG A 174 0.92 24.60 -11.09
CA ARG A 174 2.15 24.06 -10.49
C ARG A 174 1.95 23.57 -9.06
N SER A 175 1.16 24.28 -8.25
CA SER A 175 0.84 23.86 -6.88
C SER A 175 0.08 22.53 -6.85
N ALA A 176 -0.81 22.28 -7.82
CA ALA A 176 -1.55 21.02 -7.92
C ALA A 176 -0.62 19.85 -8.28
N VAL A 177 0.30 20.03 -9.23
CA VAL A 177 1.30 19.02 -9.58
C VAL A 177 2.24 18.73 -8.39
N PHE A 178 2.69 19.79 -7.72
CA PHE A 178 3.52 19.65 -6.52
C PHE A 178 2.79 18.90 -5.40
N GLU A 179 1.53 19.24 -5.11
CA GLU A 179 0.73 18.51 -4.11
C GLU A 179 0.51 17.04 -4.48
N LEU A 180 0.23 16.74 -5.76
CA LEU A 180 0.10 15.37 -6.23
C LEU A 180 1.37 14.54 -6.00
N ASN A 181 2.55 15.16 -6.18
CA ASN A 181 3.83 14.53 -5.83
C ASN A 181 3.87 14.11 -4.35
N PHE A 182 3.53 15.02 -3.43
CA PHE A 182 3.51 14.69 -1.99
C PHE A 182 2.52 13.58 -1.66
N LEU A 183 1.34 13.61 -2.26
CA LEU A 183 0.31 12.61 -2.01
C LEU A 183 0.74 11.21 -2.50
N LEU A 184 1.32 11.12 -3.70
CA LEU A 184 1.85 9.85 -4.22
C LEU A 184 3.05 9.34 -3.42
N MET A 185 3.96 10.24 -3.01
CA MET A 185 5.08 9.88 -2.14
C MET A 185 4.60 9.37 -0.78
N GLY A 186 3.60 10.04 -0.18
CA GLY A 186 2.97 9.59 1.06
C GLY A 186 2.36 8.21 0.91
N MET A 187 1.64 7.97 -0.20
CA MET A 187 1.00 6.69 -0.46
C MET A 187 2.03 5.57 -0.64
N LEU A 188 3.14 5.83 -1.35
CA LEU A 188 4.27 4.90 -1.46
C LEU A 188 4.88 4.60 -0.07
N GLY A 189 5.12 5.63 0.74
CA GLY A 189 5.68 5.46 2.09
C GLY A 189 4.79 4.60 2.98
N LEU A 190 3.48 4.87 2.98
CA LEU A 190 2.51 4.05 3.74
C LEU A 190 2.44 2.63 3.23
N ARG A 191 2.45 2.42 1.91
CA ARG A 191 2.45 1.08 1.32
C ARG A 191 3.62 0.25 1.85
N GLU A 192 4.83 0.78 1.75
CA GLU A 192 6.03 0.08 2.22
C GLU A 192 5.98 -0.20 3.72
N SER A 193 5.53 0.78 4.50
CA SER A 193 5.39 0.61 5.95
C SER A 193 4.35 -0.43 6.32
N ILE A 194 3.16 -0.42 5.71
CA ILE A 194 2.08 -1.38 6.00
C ILE A 194 2.53 -2.81 5.68
N VAL A 195 3.12 -3.03 4.50
CA VAL A 195 3.63 -4.36 4.12
C VAL A 195 4.64 -4.87 5.13
N ASN A 196 5.59 -4.02 5.53
CA ASN A 196 6.60 -4.41 6.50
C ASN A 196 5.99 -4.71 7.88
N ASP A 197 5.04 -3.89 8.33
CA ASP A 197 4.37 -4.09 9.62
C ASP A 197 3.51 -5.35 9.62
N ILE A 198 2.79 -5.66 8.53
CA ILE A 198 2.07 -6.93 8.37
C ILE A 198 3.04 -8.10 8.47
N LYS A 199 4.18 -8.04 7.76
CA LYS A 199 5.19 -9.10 7.83
C LYS A 199 5.75 -9.28 9.24
N ILE A 200 5.97 -8.20 9.98
CA ILE A 200 6.45 -8.27 11.38
C ILE A 200 5.36 -8.85 12.27
N LEU A 201 4.12 -8.38 12.13
CA LEU A 201 2.96 -8.85 12.87
C LEU A 201 2.82 -10.36 12.73
N LEU A 202 2.79 -10.87 11.50
CA LEU A 202 2.57 -12.28 11.19
C LEU A 202 3.72 -13.19 11.63
N LYS A 203 4.94 -12.66 11.73
CA LYS A 203 6.11 -13.37 12.28
C LYS A 203 6.15 -13.41 13.81
N ASN A 204 5.19 -12.81 14.49
CA ASN A 204 5.13 -12.83 15.94
C ASN A 204 5.12 -14.29 16.43
N PRO A 205 6.06 -14.71 17.29
CA PRO A 205 6.12 -16.09 17.79
C PRO A 205 4.83 -16.52 18.49
N ASN A 206 4.05 -15.58 19.03
CA ASN A 206 2.73 -15.88 19.59
C ASN A 206 1.77 -16.36 18.49
N LEU A 207 1.81 -15.78 17.28
CA LEU A 207 1.04 -16.26 16.12
C LEU A 207 1.58 -17.59 15.59
N ALA A 208 2.90 -17.77 15.57
CA ALA A 208 3.53 -19.00 15.10
C ALA A 208 3.33 -20.21 16.04
N THR A 209 3.04 -19.98 17.33
CA THR A 209 2.82 -21.03 18.35
C THR A 209 1.35 -21.37 18.58
N LEU A 210 0.43 -20.74 17.85
CA LEU A 210 -1.03 -20.87 18.02
C LEU A 210 -1.63 -22.21 17.56
N GLY A 211 -0.82 -23.20 17.18
CA GLY A 211 -1.27 -24.56 16.86
C GLY A 211 -2.02 -25.29 17.99
N SER A 212 -2.16 -24.68 19.18
CA SER A 212 -2.86 -25.27 20.34
C SER A 212 -3.66 -24.27 21.20
N SER A 213 -3.70 -22.98 20.87
CA SER A 213 -4.30 -21.93 21.73
C SER A 213 -5.60 -21.35 21.16
N SER A 214 -6.48 -20.93 22.08
CA SER A 214 -7.83 -20.43 21.82
C SER A 214 -7.90 -19.27 20.80
N PRO A 215 -8.91 -19.23 19.91
CA PRO A 215 -9.19 -18.12 18.99
C PRO A 215 -9.25 -16.73 19.66
N SER A 216 -9.55 -16.66 20.95
CA SER A 216 -9.55 -15.41 21.74
C SER A 216 -8.19 -14.69 21.73
N ASN A 217 -7.08 -15.42 21.63
CA ASN A 217 -5.75 -14.83 21.60
C ASN A 217 -5.43 -14.24 20.22
N LEU A 218 -5.97 -14.81 19.14
CA LEU A 218 -5.79 -14.28 17.79
C LEU A 218 -6.39 -12.88 17.63
N LYS A 219 -7.51 -12.60 18.28
CA LYS A 219 -8.08 -11.24 18.25
C LYS A 219 -7.10 -10.21 18.81
N VAL A 220 -6.47 -10.51 19.94
CA VAL A 220 -5.50 -9.59 20.58
C VAL A 220 -4.28 -9.39 19.71
N GLU A 221 -3.75 -10.47 19.14
CA GLU A 221 -2.57 -10.41 18.27
C GLU A 221 -2.88 -9.71 16.93
N LEU A 222 -4.11 -9.78 16.44
CA LEU A 222 -4.53 -9.08 15.20
C LEU A 222 -5.07 -7.67 15.45
N ALA A 223 -5.28 -7.26 16.70
CA ALA A 223 -5.75 -5.91 17.06
C ALA A 223 -5.00 -4.78 16.33
N PRO A 224 -3.66 -4.83 16.13
CA PRO A 224 -2.92 -3.79 15.42
C PRO A 224 -3.42 -3.51 13.98
N ILE A 225 -4.03 -4.48 13.31
CA ILE A 225 -4.54 -4.37 11.93
C ILE A 225 -6.07 -4.32 11.83
N ILE A 226 -6.81 -4.83 12.81
CA ILE A 226 -8.29 -4.91 12.74
C ILE A 226 -9.03 -3.90 13.62
N ASP A 227 -8.42 -3.40 14.69
CA ASP A 227 -9.08 -2.52 15.65
C ASP A 227 -8.74 -1.04 15.39
N VAL A 228 -9.73 -0.17 15.61
CA VAL A 228 -9.53 1.29 15.58
C VAL A 228 -8.47 1.69 16.62
N GLY A 229 -7.53 2.54 16.23
CA GLY A 229 -6.34 2.88 17.02
C GLY A 229 -5.17 1.90 16.86
N GLY A 230 -5.36 0.78 16.17
CA GLY A 230 -4.27 -0.12 15.77
C GLY A 230 -3.31 0.56 14.80
N ASN A 231 -2.00 0.35 14.97
CA ASN A 231 -0.99 1.08 14.18
C ASN A 231 -1.07 0.80 12.67
N ILE A 232 -1.42 -0.41 12.25
CA ILE A 232 -1.61 -0.76 10.83
C ILE A 232 -3.00 -0.27 10.38
N TYR A 233 -4.01 -0.43 11.23
CA TYR A 233 -5.36 0.05 10.96
C TYR A 233 -5.37 1.56 10.63
N GLU A 234 -4.73 2.39 11.45
CA GLU A 234 -4.67 3.84 11.24
C GLU A 234 -3.95 4.24 9.94
N LYS A 235 -2.94 3.47 9.52
CA LYS A 235 -2.26 3.69 8.23
C LYS A 235 -3.16 3.39 7.04
N ILE A 236 -4.14 2.48 7.20
CA ILE A 236 -5.08 2.12 6.14
C ILE A 236 -6.30 3.06 6.13
N TYR A 237 -6.89 3.29 7.31
CA TYR A 237 -8.22 3.89 7.46
C TYR A 237 -8.28 5.22 8.22
N GLY A 238 -7.20 5.63 8.88
CA GLY A 238 -7.18 6.81 9.74
C GLY A 238 -7.54 8.11 9.01
N ASP A 239 -7.76 9.18 9.78
CA ASP A 239 -8.34 10.42 9.25
C ASP A 239 -7.41 11.22 8.35
N ASN A 240 -6.15 11.39 8.76
CA ASN A 240 -5.14 12.18 8.05
C ASN A 240 -3.96 11.30 7.68
N ASP A 241 -3.49 11.40 6.44
CA ASP A 241 -2.31 10.70 5.93
C ASP A 241 -2.41 9.15 6.01
N SER A 242 -3.62 8.60 5.93
CA SER A 242 -3.88 7.17 5.69
C SER A 242 -3.99 6.86 4.20
N LEU A 243 -3.85 5.59 3.79
CA LEU A 243 -4.05 5.18 2.40
C LEU A 243 -5.41 5.62 1.86
N LYS A 244 -6.49 5.43 2.64
CA LYS A 244 -7.83 5.86 2.26
C LYS A 244 -7.89 7.38 2.02
N SER A 245 -7.37 8.16 2.96
CA SER A 245 -7.39 9.63 2.87
C SER A 245 -6.53 10.14 1.70
N LEU A 246 -5.35 9.56 1.47
CA LEU A 246 -4.47 9.95 0.37
C LEU A 246 -5.10 9.60 -0.98
N ARG A 247 -5.72 8.42 -1.10
CA ARG A 247 -6.50 8.07 -2.29
C ARG A 247 -7.59 9.10 -2.56
N ASP A 248 -8.40 9.44 -1.55
CA ASP A 248 -9.48 10.42 -1.71
C ASP A 248 -8.97 11.79 -2.14
N LEU A 249 -7.87 12.25 -1.54
CA LEU A 249 -7.24 13.51 -1.89
C LEU A 249 -6.69 13.51 -3.32
N ILE A 250 -6.04 12.43 -3.75
CA ILE A 250 -5.51 12.28 -5.12
C ILE A 250 -6.65 12.29 -6.13
N ILE A 251 -7.68 11.46 -5.94
CA ILE A 251 -8.84 11.38 -6.84
C ILE A 251 -9.52 12.74 -6.94
N LYS A 252 -9.79 13.38 -5.78
CA LYS A 252 -10.39 14.71 -5.75
C LYS A 252 -9.53 15.73 -6.49
N LYS A 253 -8.21 15.73 -6.28
CA LYS A 253 -7.29 16.66 -6.93
C LYS A 253 -7.31 16.49 -8.44
N ILE A 254 -7.29 15.25 -8.93
CA ILE A 254 -7.32 14.94 -10.35
C ILE A 254 -8.65 15.36 -10.98
N ASN A 255 -9.78 15.12 -10.29
CA ASN A 255 -11.11 15.45 -10.81
C ASN A 255 -11.47 16.94 -10.74
N THR A 256 -10.87 17.71 -9.82
CA THR A 256 -11.14 19.15 -9.67
C THR A 256 -10.31 20.01 -10.63
N ASN A 257 -9.22 19.45 -11.17
CA ASN A 257 -8.39 20.10 -12.21
C ASN A 257 -8.76 19.55 -13.61
N VAL A 258 -10.06 19.42 -13.88
CA VAL A 258 -10.62 19.09 -15.20
C VAL A 258 -11.15 20.36 -15.84
#